data_AF-A0A3N5LHW3-F1
#
_entry.id   AF-A0A3N5LHW3-F1
#
_cell.length_a   1.000
_cell.length_b   1.000
_cell.length_c   1.000
_cell.angle_alpha   90.00
_cell.angle_beta   90.00
_cell.angle_gamma   90.00
#
_symmetry.space_group_name_H-M   'P 1'
#
loop_
_entity.id
_entity.type
_entity.pdbx_description
1 polymer ?
#
loop_
_entity_poly.entity_id
_entity_poly.type
_entity_poly.pdbx_seq_one_letter_code
_entity_poly.pdbx_strand_id
1 'polypeptide(L)'
;MTAPIQATVALAAFFLCGTVAFGDVVLFVSEPYGGFGHMNPTGHAAVYLPRVCAATPTSLRRCEPGELGVVISRYHRIAGYDWIAIPVIPYLYAVEDLTQVPAFADPATVLRLRDAYRRTHLIDLVPDETVRKKNSRGWVQLVGAAFDRRIYAFQFLSTVEQDDELIRILNSGKNRRRFNILYRNCADFARTTVNLYLPKALRRSILADAAIMTPKQAAKSLVSYGRKHPEINLTRWIIPQIPGSKPRSKPVRGVFESLVRSKKYAVPLTVFQPFATGGVAAGYVFRGRFDPKRDAEPLSSPLAVRSAFFPSLASADTQDQTNESPNN
;
A
#
# COMPACT_ATOMS: atom_id res chain seq x y z
N MET A 1 -56.69 32.42 -28.75
CA MET A 1 -55.81 33.53 -28.31
C MET A 1 -56.08 33.72 -26.82
N THR A 2 -55.21 33.60 -25.83
CA THR A 2 -53.78 33.31 -25.64
C THR A 2 -53.63 33.13 -24.12
N ALA A 3 -52.90 32.10 -23.65
CA ALA A 3 -52.46 31.97 -22.25
C ALA A 3 -51.32 32.98 -21.95
N PRO A 4 -50.89 33.24 -20.69
CA PRO A 4 -50.09 32.25 -19.92
C PRO A 4 -50.45 32.18 -18.41
N ILE A 5 -50.57 31.00 -17.79
CA ILE A 5 -49.47 30.23 -17.17
C ILE A 5 -48.56 31.10 -16.28
N GLN A 6 -48.95 31.26 -15.01
CA GLN A 6 -48.04 31.73 -13.96
C GLN A 6 -47.48 30.53 -13.18
N ALA A 7 -46.16 30.38 -13.35
CA ALA A 7 -45.19 30.09 -12.32
C ALA A 7 -45.31 28.79 -11.49
N THR A 8 -44.71 27.73 -12.03
CA THR A 8 -43.70 26.91 -11.35
C THR A 8 -43.97 26.53 -9.89
N VAL A 9 -44.89 25.58 -9.69
CA VAL A 9 -44.94 24.77 -8.46
C VAL A 9 -43.81 23.73 -8.50
N ALA A 10 -42.83 23.96 -7.64
CA ALA A 10 -41.98 22.97 -6.98
C ALA A 10 -41.23 21.97 -7.88
N LEU A 11 -40.11 22.46 -8.42
CA LEU A 11 -38.92 21.67 -8.72
C LEU A 11 -38.32 21.10 -7.40
N ALA A 12 -39.04 20.22 -6.71
CA ALA A 12 -38.65 19.65 -5.42
C ALA A 12 -38.58 18.11 -5.47
N ALA A 13 -38.09 17.57 -6.59
CA ALA A 13 -37.76 16.15 -6.74
C ALA A 13 -36.34 15.92 -7.29
N PHE A 14 -35.43 16.90 -7.13
CA PHE A 14 -34.04 16.83 -7.61
C PHE A 14 -33.00 16.65 -6.48
N PHE A 15 -33.41 16.09 -5.34
CA PHE A 15 -32.55 15.89 -4.16
C PHE A 15 -32.49 14.43 -3.66
N LEU A 16 -32.56 13.44 -4.56
CA LEU A 16 -32.51 12.02 -4.20
C LEU A 16 -31.43 11.19 -4.94
N CYS A 17 -30.34 11.83 -5.35
CA CYS A 17 -29.08 11.13 -5.62
C CYS A 17 -27.94 11.92 -4.97
N GLY A 18 -27.91 11.88 -3.64
CA GLY A 18 -26.79 12.39 -2.86
C GLY A 18 -25.49 11.78 -3.39
N THR A 19 -24.59 12.68 -3.76
CA THR A 19 -23.20 12.46 -4.15
C THR A 19 -22.64 11.13 -3.68
N VAL A 20 -22.38 10.21 -4.61
CA VAL A 20 -21.43 9.12 -4.36
C VAL A 20 -20.10 9.80 -4.08
N ALA A 21 -19.76 9.96 -2.80
CA ALA A 21 -18.44 10.35 -2.40
C ALA A 21 -17.54 9.18 -2.81
N PHE A 22 -16.83 9.33 -3.92
CA PHE A 22 -15.76 8.41 -4.26
C PHE A 22 -14.60 8.66 -3.31
N GLY A 23 -13.98 7.59 -2.87
CA GLY A 23 -12.77 7.65 -2.10
C GLY A 23 -11.86 6.60 -2.63
N ASP A 24 -10.58 6.86 -2.54
CA ASP A 24 -9.64 6.06 -3.28
C ASP A 24 -9.25 4.83 -2.48
N VAL A 25 -8.80 3.78 -3.14
CA VAL A 25 -8.07 2.69 -2.51
C VAL A 25 -6.77 2.53 -3.25
N VAL A 26 -5.68 2.36 -2.51
CA VAL A 26 -4.34 2.31 -3.10
C VAL A 26 -3.66 1.01 -2.75
N LEU A 27 -3.33 0.21 -3.77
CA LEU A 27 -2.43 -0.93 -3.61
C LEU A 27 -0.99 -0.42 -3.60
N PHE A 28 -0.32 -0.55 -2.46
CA PHE A 28 1.12 -0.33 -2.35
C PHE A 28 1.90 -1.60 -2.66
N VAL A 29 2.87 -1.48 -3.56
CA VAL A 29 3.86 -2.52 -3.89
C VAL A 29 5.24 -1.96 -3.64
N SER A 30 5.88 -2.44 -2.57
CA SER A 30 7.17 -1.94 -2.10
C SER A 30 8.33 -2.82 -2.55
N GLU A 31 9.44 -2.20 -2.96
CA GLU A 31 10.64 -2.91 -3.38
C GLU A 31 11.27 -3.75 -2.25
N PRO A 32 11.88 -4.91 -2.57
CA PRO A 32 12.72 -5.64 -1.62
C PRO A 32 13.97 -4.84 -1.22
N TYR A 33 14.42 -5.02 0.04
CA TYR A 33 15.60 -4.36 0.59
C TYR A 33 16.33 -5.24 1.63
N GLY A 34 17.59 -4.91 1.90
CA GLY A 34 18.42 -5.61 2.88
C GLY A 34 18.68 -7.09 2.56
N GLY A 35 19.22 -7.84 3.53
CA GLY A 35 19.55 -9.26 3.35
C GLY A 35 18.33 -10.14 3.06
N PHE A 36 17.19 -9.86 3.69
CA PHE A 36 15.95 -10.58 3.41
C PHE A 36 15.46 -10.32 1.98
N GLY A 37 15.46 -9.06 1.53
CA GLY A 37 15.10 -8.72 0.14
C GLY A 37 16.10 -9.25 -0.89
N HIS A 38 17.37 -9.40 -0.51
CA HIS A 38 18.35 -10.09 -1.34
C HIS A 38 17.91 -11.55 -1.55
N MET A 39 17.54 -12.28 -0.50
CA MET A 39 17.07 -13.67 -0.58
C MET A 39 15.68 -13.79 -1.21
N ASN A 40 14.73 -12.95 -0.83
CA ASN A 40 13.38 -12.95 -1.35
C ASN A 40 13.09 -11.60 -2.06
N PRO A 41 13.32 -11.51 -3.38
CA PRO A 41 13.18 -10.27 -4.13
C PRO A 41 11.71 -9.93 -4.49
N THR A 42 10.73 -10.55 -3.83
CA THR A 42 9.30 -10.32 -4.11
C THR A 42 8.75 -9.02 -3.54
N GLY A 43 9.45 -8.39 -2.59
CA GLY A 43 9.02 -7.12 -1.99
C GLY A 43 7.93 -7.26 -0.93
N HIS A 44 7.10 -6.24 -0.78
CA HIS A 44 5.95 -6.22 0.15
C HIS A 44 4.72 -5.62 -0.54
N ALA A 45 3.53 -6.08 -0.15
CA ALA A 45 2.26 -5.51 -0.59
C ALA A 45 1.46 -5.02 0.62
N ALA A 46 0.84 -3.86 0.51
CA ALA A 46 -0.05 -3.30 1.52
C ALA A 46 -1.22 -2.57 0.82
N VAL A 47 -2.30 -2.31 1.54
CA VAL A 47 -3.45 -1.55 1.02
C VAL A 47 -3.62 -0.31 1.86
N TYR A 48 -3.63 0.84 1.20
CA TYR A 48 -3.87 2.14 1.80
C TYR A 48 -5.32 2.58 1.53
N LEU A 49 -5.97 3.04 2.60
CA LEU A 49 -7.39 3.36 2.68
C LEU A 49 -7.55 4.79 3.26
N PRO A 50 -7.78 5.81 2.44
CA PRO A 50 -7.89 7.22 2.84
C PRO A 50 -9.07 7.53 3.77
N ARG A 51 -10.17 6.78 3.67
CA ARG A 51 -11.40 7.00 4.47
C ARG A 51 -11.58 6.01 5.61
N VAL A 52 -10.66 5.07 5.75
CA VAL A 52 -10.66 4.09 6.83
C VAL A 52 -9.47 4.37 7.73
N CYS A 53 -9.74 4.54 9.01
CA CYS A 53 -8.76 4.86 10.02
C CYS A 53 -8.63 3.72 11.04
N ALA A 54 -7.48 3.65 11.72
CA ALA A 54 -7.29 2.71 12.81
C ALA A 54 -8.03 3.22 14.06
N ALA A 55 -8.96 2.42 14.59
CA ALA A 55 -9.42 2.61 15.97
C ALA A 55 -8.35 2.12 16.95
N THR A 56 -7.70 1.01 16.58
CA THR A 56 -6.46 0.49 17.18
C THR A 56 -5.60 -0.08 16.05
N PRO A 57 -4.34 -0.46 16.30
CA PRO A 57 -3.53 -1.13 15.27
C PRO A 57 -4.13 -2.45 14.76
N THR A 58 -5.21 -2.95 15.36
CA THR A 58 -5.86 -4.22 15.02
C THR A 58 -7.37 -4.11 14.78
N SER A 59 -7.91 -2.90 14.71
CA SER A 59 -9.33 -2.62 14.45
C SER A 59 -9.50 -1.33 13.66
N LEU A 60 -10.48 -1.32 12.75
CA LEU A 60 -10.74 -0.22 11.83
C LEU A 60 -12.00 0.56 12.22
N ARG A 61 -12.07 1.81 11.79
CA ARG A 61 -13.26 2.66 11.83
C ARG A 61 -13.27 3.59 10.61
N ARG A 62 -14.37 4.30 10.39
CA ARG A 62 -14.36 5.43 9.46
C ARG A 62 -13.41 6.52 9.99
N CYS A 63 -12.77 7.22 9.07
CA CYS A 63 -12.00 8.40 9.41
C CYS A 63 -12.91 9.57 9.81
N GLU A 64 -12.46 10.33 10.80
CA GLU A 64 -12.97 11.64 11.14
C GLU A 64 -12.40 12.70 10.18
N PRO A 65 -13.04 13.88 10.08
CA PRO A 65 -12.50 14.98 9.29
C PRO A 65 -11.04 15.31 9.66
N GLY A 66 -10.18 15.47 8.65
CA GLY A 66 -8.75 15.78 8.83
C GLY A 66 -7.84 14.56 8.96
N GLU A 67 -8.38 13.35 9.16
CA GLU A 67 -7.55 12.15 9.21
C GLU A 67 -7.15 11.67 7.80
N LEU A 68 -5.94 11.09 7.72
CA LEU A 68 -5.30 10.70 6.46
C LEU A 68 -5.44 9.20 6.16
N GLY A 69 -6.30 8.48 6.88
CA GLY A 69 -6.50 7.07 6.65
C GLY A 69 -5.34 6.17 7.07
N VAL A 70 -5.43 4.91 6.65
CA VAL A 70 -4.61 3.84 7.21
C VAL A 70 -4.05 2.92 6.15
N VAL A 71 -2.87 2.38 6.42
CA VAL A 71 -2.27 1.30 5.64
C VAL A 71 -2.46 -0.01 6.41
N ILE A 72 -3.13 -0.96 5.77
CA ILE A 72 -3.31 -2.32 6.28
C ILE A 72 -2.44 -3.31 5.53
N SER A 73 -1.80 -4.20 6.28
CA SER A 73 -1.06 -5.31 5.70
C SER A 73 -0.91 -6.47 6.66
N ARG A 74 -0.55 -7.63 6.10
CA ARG A 74 -0.19 -8.84 6.84
C ARG A 74 1.33 -8.90 7.02
N TYR A 75 1.75 -9.08 8.26
CA TYR A 75 3.16 -9.16 8.66
C TYR A 75 3.50 -10.52 9.26
N HIS A 76 4.78 -10.90 9.16
CA HIS A 76 5.27 -12.12 9.79
C HIS A 76 5.56 -11.86 11.28
N ARG A 77 4.77 -12.51 12.15
CA ARG A 77 4.98 -12.58 13.62
C ARG A 77 4.95 -11.23 14.35
N ILE A 78 3.90 -10.43 14.14
CA ILE A 78 3.64 -9.23 14.95
C ILE A 78 2.54 -9.53 15.96
N ALA A 79 2.91 -9.69 17.23
CA ALA A 79 2.02 -9.98 18.36
C ALA A 79 0.96 -11.08 18.14
N GLY A 80 1.17 -11.98 17.18
CA GLY A 80 0.21 -13.04 16.80
C GLY A 80 -1.00 -12.57 15.99
N TYR A 81 -1.01 -11.32 15.50
CA TYR A 81 -2.08 -10.79 14.66
C TYR A 81 -1.90 -11.18 13.19
N ASP A 82 -3.03 -11.29 12.48
CA ASP A 82 -3.05 -11.63 11.07
C ASP A 82 -2.76 -10.42 10.18
N TRP A 83 -3.28 -9.26 10.55
CA TRP A 83 -3.06 -7.98 9.88
C TRP A 83 -2.93 -6.86 10.92
N ILE A 84 -2.19 -5.82 10.54
CA ILE A 84 -1.97 -4.61 11.34
C ILE A 84 -2.34 -3.40 10.49
N ALA A 85 -2.93 -2.40 11.14
CA ALA A 85 -3.28 -1.11 10.57
C ALA A 85 -2.36 -0.02 11.16
N ILE A 86 -1.67 0.73 10.31
CA ILE A 86 -0.79 1.83 10.70
C ILE A 86 -1.20 3.08 9.92
N PRO A 87 -1.37 4.25 10.57
CA PRO A 87 -1.66 5.49 9.85
C PRO A 87 -0.63 5.76 8.75
N VAL A 88 -1.06 6.33 7.62
CA VAL A 88 -0.24 6.38 6.40
C VAL A 88 1.08 7.15 6.57
N ILE A 89 1.09 8.25 7.33
CA ILE A 89 2.29 9.06 7.56
C ILE A 89 3.35 8.28 8.34
N PRO A 90 3.05 7.69 9.53
CA PRO A 90 4.04 6.87 10.23
C PRO A 90 4.37 5.57 9.48
N TYR A 91 3.43 4.98 8.72
CA TYR A 91 3.75 3.85 7.85
C TYR A 91 4.85 4.20 6.84
N LEU A 92 4.75 5.37 6.18
CA LEU A 92 5.71 5.80 5.18
C LEU A 92 7.00 6.34 5.79
N TYR A 93 6.91 7.15 6.85
CA TYR A 93 8.01 8.01 7.31
C TYR A 93 8.33 7.92 8.81
N ALA A 94 7.67 7.03 9.56
CA ALA A 94 7.88 6.83 11.01
C ALA A 94 7.76 8.09 11.88
N VAL A 95 7.11 9.12 11.36
CA VAL A 95 6.77 10.37 12.05
C VAL A 95 5.26 10.57 11.94
N GLU A 96 4.70 11.45 12.75
CA GLU A 96 3.28 11.80 12.70
C GLU A 96 3.03 13.04 11.83
N ASP A 97 4.02 13.94 11.75
CA ASP A 97 3.97 15.14 10.92
C ASP A 97 4.95 15.05 9.74
N LEU A 98 4.47 15.40 8.55
CA LEU A 98 5.26 15.47 7.32
C LEU A 98 6.40 16.49 7.38
N THR A 99 6.28 17.56 8.18
CA THR A 99 7.36 18.54 8.38
C THR A 99 8.57 17.94 9.09
N GLN A 100 8.37 16.85 9.83
CA GLN A 100 9.43 16.15 10.56
C GLN A 100 10.14 15.09 9.73
N VAL A 101 9.75 14.90 8.46
CA VAL A 101 10.41 13.95 7.56
C VAL A 101 11.80 14.48 7.21
N PRO A 102 12.88 13.77 7.56
CA PRO A 102 14.22 14.25 7.26
C PRO A 102 14.49 14.18 5.76
N ALA A 103 15.12 15.22 5.21
CA ALA A 103 15.56 15.24 3.82
C ALA A 103 16.62 14.17 3.51
N PHE A 104 17.41 13.79 4.53
CA PHE A 104 18.40 12.72 4.48
C PHE A 104 18.36 11.92 5.78
N ALA A 105 18.36 10.59 5.69
CA ALA A 105 18.32 9.72 6.87
C ALA A 105 19.37 8.61 6.84
N ASP A 106 20.17 8.52 7.89
CA ASP A 106 21.09 7.41 8.12
C ASP A 106 20.40 6.27 8.92
N PRO A 107 21.03 5.07 9.04
CA PRO A 107 20.44 3.96 9.80
C PRO A 107 20.06 4.31 11.25
N ALA A 108 20.86 5.13 11.93
CA ALA A 108 20.63 5.50 13.32
C ALA A 108 19.40 6.41 13.47
N THR A 109 19.27 7.40 12.59
CA THR A 109 18.12 8.29 12.50
C THR A 109 16.85 7.51 12.24
N VAL A 110 16.86 6.61 11.25
CA VAL A 110 15.68 5.77 10.93
C VAL A 110 15.29 4.89 12.12
N LEU A 111 16.25 4.29 12.82
CA LEU A 111 15.97 3.48 14.00
C LEU A 111 15.37 4.31 15.13
N ARG A 112 15.92 5.51 15.37
CA ARG A 112 15.42 6.45 16.39
C ARG A 112 13.98 6.86 16.14
N LEU A 113 13.65 7.28 14.91
CA LEU A 113 12.28 7.67 14.54
C LEU A 113 11.29 6.52 14.74
N ARG A 114 11.66 5.31 14.29
CA ARG A 114 10.84 4.11 14.47
C ARG A 114 10.65 3.73 15.93
N ASP A 115 11.71 3.79 16.74
CA ASP A 115 11.62 3.46 18.16
C ASP A 115 10.78 4.48 18.93
N ALA A 116 10.90 5.77 18.60
CA ALA A 116 10.06 6.81 19.17
C ALA A 116 8.58 6.53 18.92
N TYR A 117 8.18 6.35 17.65
CA TYR A 117 6.79 6.00 17.31
C TYR A 117 6.33 4.70 17.97
N ARG A 118 7.21 3.68 18.02
CA ARG A 118 6.91 2.40 18.66
C ARG A 118 6.59 2.57 20.14
N ARG A 119 7.43 3.29 20.89
CA ARG A 119 7.24 3.51 22.33
C ARG A 119 5.94 4.24 22.64
N THR A 120 5.54 5.19 21.79
CA THR A 120 4.33 5.97 21.98
C THR A 120 3.06 5.19 21.58
N HIS A 121 3.06 4.49 20.45
CA HIS A 121 1.82 3.96 19.86
C HIS A 121 1.77 2.44 19.69
N LEU A 122 2.91 1.75 19.73
CA LEU A 122 3.01 0.32 19.40
C LEU A 122 3.64 -0.50 20.53
N ILE A 123 3.78 0.05 21.74
CA ILE A 123 4.47 -0.65 22.84
C ILE A 123 3.77 -1.96 23.21
N ASP A 124 2.44 -1.97 23.16
CA ASP A 124 1.63 -3.17 23.42
C ASP A 124 1.78 -4.24 22.32
N LEU A 125 2.03 -3.82 21.07
CA LEU A 125 2.25 -4.75 19.95
C LEU A 125 3.71 -5.19 19.84
N VAL A 126 4.64 -4.32 20.22
CA VAL A 126 6.08 -4.51 20.09
C VAL A 126 6.76 -4.07 21.40
N PRO A 127 6.67 -4.89 22.46
CA PRO A 127 7.33 -4.60 23.73
C PRO A 127 8.85 -4.56 23.62
N ASP A 128 9.52 -3.96 24.60
CA ASP A 128 10.99 -3.84 24.63
C ASP A 128 11.69 -5.22 24.58
N GLU A 129 11.11 -6.25 25.19
CA GLU A 129 11.62 -7.63 25.12
C GLU A 129 11.60 -8.18 23.71
N THR A 130 10.61 -7.78 22.91
CA THR A 130 10.53 -8.17 21.50
C THR A 130 11.69 -7.53 20.75
N VAL A 131 11.93 -6.23 20.90
CA VAL A 131 13.04 -5.54 20.23
C VAL A 131 14.41 -6.15 20.60
N ARG A 132 14.62 -6.48 21.88
CA ARG A 132 15.88 -7.09 22.37
C ARG A 132 16.17 -8.46 21.78
N LYS A 133 15.14 -9.24 21.42
CA LYS A 133 15.31 -10.53 20.73
C LYS A 133 15.74 -10.27 19.28
N LYS A 134 16.96 -10.67 18.89
CA LYS A 134 17.53 -10.53 17.51
C LYS A 134 16.60 -10.95 16.36
N ASN A 135 15.59 -11.79 16.64
CA ASN A 135 14.60 -12.30 15.69
C ASN A 135 13.39 -11.37 15.45
N SER A 136 13.34 -10.17 16.06
CA SER A 136 12.20 -9.26 15.97
C SER A 136 12.24 -8.23 14.83
N ARG A 137 13.19 -8.34 13.89
CA ARG A 137 13.33 -7.39 12.76
C ARG A 137 12.09 -7.25 11.86
N GLY A 138 11.01 -8.00 12.10
CA GLY A 138 9.76 -7.83 11.38
C GLY A 138 9.06 -6.51 11.67
N TRP A 139 9.14 -5.99 12.90
CA TRP A 139 8.36 -4.82 13.31
C TRP A 139 8.80 -3.52 12.62
N VAL A 140 10.08 -3.40 12.23
CA VAL A 140 10.58 -2.23 11.51
C VAL A 140 9.93 -2.05 10.13
N GLN A 141 9.18 -3.06 9.65
CA GLN A 141 8.39 -2.96 8.43
C GLN A 141 7.01 -2.30 8.64
N LEU A 142 6.58 -2.11 9.89
CA LEU A 142 5.31 -1.44 10.22
C LEU A 142 5.38 0.06 9.96
N VAL A 143 6.56 0.66 10.12
CA VAL A 143 6.74 2.13 10.10
C VAL A 143 7.99 2.54 9.32
N GLY A 144 7.93 3.69 8.66
CA GLY A 144 9.05 4.25 7.91
C GLY A 144 9.44 3.47 6.66
N ALA A 145 8.47 2.90 5.92
CA ALA A 145 8.72 2.08 4.75
C ALA A 145 9.53 2.82 3.66
N ALA A 146 9.34 4.13 3.50
CA ALA A 146 10.04 4.93 2.50
C ALA A 146 11.53 5.15 2.81
N PHE A 147 12.02 4.90 4.03
CA PHE A 147 13.46 4.94 4.31
C PHE A 147 14.21 3.73 3.73
N ASP A 148 13.51 2.61 3.61
CA ASP A 148 14.11 1.33 3.23
C ASP A 148 13.93 1.03 1.74
N ARG A 149 12.89 1.58 1.10
CA ARG A 149 12.46 1.14 -0.23
C ARG A 149 11.57 2.13 -0.97
N ARG A 150 11.66 2.07 -2.30
CA ARG A 150 10.70 2.69 -3.22
C ARG A 150 9.37 1.94 -3.14
N ILE A 151 8.26 2.67 -3.26
CA ILE A 151 6.90 2.12 -3.25
C ILE A 151 6.17 2.55 -4.51
N TYR A 152 5.53 1.59 -5.17
CA TYR A 152 4.61 1.82 -6.28
C TYR A 152 3.20 1.85 -5.73
N ALA A 153 2.43 2.86 -6.07
CA ALA A 153 1.06 3.05 -5.63
C ALA A 153 0.12 2.92 -6.83
N PHE A 154 -0.87 2.04 -6.73
CA PHE A 154 -1.90 1.82 -7.75
C PHE A 154 -3.25 2.19 -7.14
N GLN A 155 -3.75 3.36 -7.49
CA GLN A 155 -4.93 3.99 -6.91
C GLN A 155 -6.14 3.80 -7.82
N PHE A 156 -7.28 3.45 -7.24
CA PHE A 156 -8.54 3.27 -7.95
C PHE A 156 -9.71 3.76 -7.09
N LEU A 157 -10.83 4.08 -7.73
CA LEU A 157 -12.01 4.61 -7.05
C LEU A 157 -12.75 3.52 -6.25
N SER A 158 -13.28 3.90 -5.09
CA SER A 158 -14.17 3.10 -4.24
C SER A 158 -15.32 3.94 -3.67
N THR A 159 -16.33 3.29 -3.08
CA THR A 159 -17.46 3.95 -2.43
C THR A 159 -17.42 3.82 -0.91
N VAL A 160 -18.20 4.66 -0.22
CA VAL A 160 -18.30 4.63 1.26
C VAL A 160 -18.82 3.27 1.73
N GLU A 161 -19.78 2.69 1.02
CA GLU A 161 -20.38 1.40 1.35
C GLU A 161 -19.35 0.26 1.23
N GLN A 162 -18.43 0.35 0.27
CA GLN A 162 -17.34 -0.61 0.15
C GLN A 162 -16.34 -0.50 1.31
N ASP A 163 -16.05 0.72 1.76
CA ASP A 163 -15.21 0.95 2.95
C ASP A 163 -15.87 0.40 4.23
N ASP A 164 -17.18 0.62 4.39
CA ASP A 164 -17.93 0.05 5.52
C ASP A 164 -17.93 -1.46 5.52
N GLU A 165 -18.13 -2.07 4.35
CA GLU A 165 -18.12 -3.51 4.20
C GLU A 165 -16.74 -4.08 4.53
N LEU A 166 -15.67 -3.42 4.10
CA LEU A 166 -14.31 -3.77 4.49
C LEU A 166 -14.14 -3.72 6.02
N ILE A 167 -14.52 -2.61 6.65
CA ILE A 167 -14.42 -2.41 8.10
C ILE A 167 -15.17 -3.54 8.82
N ARG A 168 -16.41 -3.80 8.42
CA ARG A 168 -17.26 -4.85 8.99
C ARG A 168 -16.61 -6.22 8.87
N ILE A 169 -16.13 -6.59 7.68
CA ILE A 169 -15.48 -7.88 7.44
C ILE A 169 -14.23 -8.03 8.31
N LEU A 170 -13.34 -7.04 8.32
CA LEU A 170 -12.06 -7.14 9.02
C LEU A 170 -12.22 -7.11 10.54
N ASN A 171 -13.15 -6.29 11.06
CA ASN A 171 -13.44 -6.22 12.50
C ASN A 171 -14.25 -7.41 13.03
N SER A 172 -15.05 -8.07 12.19
CA SER A 172 -15.82 -9.26 12.62
C SER A 172 -14.95 -10.48 12.93
N GLY A 173 -13.74 -10.53 12.37
CA GLY A 173 -12.80 -11.62 12.57
C GLY A 173 -11.97 -11.47 13.84
N LYS A 174 -11.46 -12.59 14.35
CA LYS A 174 -10.53 -12.59 15.51
C LYS A 174 -9.20 -11.85 15.25
N ASN A 175 -8.89 -11.54 13.99
CA ASN A 175 -7.56 -11.04 13.55
C ASN A 175 -6.39 -11.90 14.07
N ARG A 176 -6.54 -13.23 14.10
CA ARG A 176 -5.49 -14.17 14.54
C ARG A 176 -5.32 -15.28 13.51
N ARG A 177 -4.22 -15.28 12.75
CA ARG A 177 -3.82 -16.38 11.87
C ARG A 177 -2.30 -16.46 11.73
N ARG A 178 -1.80 -17.65 11.42
CA ARG A 178 -0.37 -17.87 11.15
C ARG A 178 -0.02 -17.46 9.72
N PHE A 179 0.96 -16.57 9.59
CA PHE A 179 1.59 -16.20 8.33
C PHE A 179 2.17 -17.43 7.62
N ASN A 180 2.00 -17.50 6.30
CA ASN A 180 2.71 -18.45 5.45
C ASN A 180 3.14 -17.78 4.14
N ILE A 181 4.43 -17.85 3.82
CA ILE A 181 5.01 -17.15 2.67
C ILE A 181 4.41 -17.55 1.32
N LEU A 182 3.89 -18.78 1.18
CA LEU A 182 3.40 -19.32 -0.09
C LEU A 182 1.91 -19.03 -0.34
N TYR A 183 1.08 -19.04 0.72
CA TYR A 183 -0.38 -19.00 0.57
C TYR A 183 -1.11 -18.09 1.58
N ARG A 184 -0.40 -17.50 2.55
CA ARG A 184 -0.93 -16.54 3.55
C ARG A 184 0.10 -15.46 3.82
N ASN A 185 0.46 -14.73 2.78
CA ASN A 185 1.44 -13.65 2.85
C ASN A 185 0.77 -12.27 2.70
N CYS A 186 1.58 -11.21 2.63
CA CYS A 186 1.12 -9.83 2.43
C CYS A 186 0.38 -9.62 1.10
N ALA A 187 0.81 -10.25 0.02
CA ALA A 187 0.16 -10.15 -1.28
C ALA A 187 -1.14 -10.96 -1.36
N ASP A 188 -1.25 -12.09 -0.64
CA ASP A 188 -2.54 -12.77 -0.48
C ASP A 188 -3.54 -11.92 0.30
N PHE A 189 -3.08 -11.21 1.34
CA PHE A 189 -3.91 -10.27 2.08
C PHE A 189 -4.35 -9.08 1.22
N ALA A 190 -3.42 -8.49 0.46
CA ALA A 190 -3.74 -7.43 -0.49
C ALA A 190 -4.74 -7.92 -1.56
N ARG A 191 -4.58 -9.15 -2.06
CA ARG A 191 -5.55 -9.79 -2.96
C ARG A 191 -6.94 -9.84 -2.35
N THR A 192 -7.06 -10.40 -1.14
CA THR A 192 -8.39 -10.55 -0.52
C THR A 192 -9.02 -9.20 -0.25
N THR A 193 -8.23 -8.22 0.21
CA THR A 193 -8.69 -6.87 0.50
C THR A 193 -9.14 -6.14 -0.76
N VAL A 194 -8.30 -6.04 -1.79
CA VAL A 194 -8.65 -5.34 -3.04
C VAL A 194 -9.83 -6.03 -3.74
N ASN A 195 -9.96 -7.35 -3.64
CA ASN A 195 -11.09 -8.07 -4.24
C ASN A 195 -12.43 -7.84 -3.53
N LEU A 196 -12.46 -7.24 -2.34
CA LEU A 196 -13.71 -6.75 -1.73
C LEU A 196 -14.23 -5.51 -2.47
N TYR A 197 -13.33 -4.66 -2.96
CA TYR A 197 -13.67 -3.49 -3.76
C TYR A 197 -13.87 -3.83 -5.24
N LEU A 198 -12.96 -4.64 -5.81
CA LEU A 198 -12.93 -5.00 -7.23
C LEU A 198 -12.94 -6.53 -7.38
N PRO A 199 -14.12 -7.16 -7.43
CA PRO A 199 -14.24 -8.61 -7.47
C PRO A 199 -13.36 -9.24 -8.56
N LYS A 200 -12.49 -10.17 -8.15
CA LYS A 200 -11.58 -10.94 -9.02
C LYS A 200 -10.50 -10.09 -9.72
N ALA A 201 -10.24 -8.85 -9.32
CA ALA A 201 -9.18 -8.02 -9.91
C ALA A 201 -7.78 -8.59 -9.68
N LEU A 202 -7.48 -9.07 -8.48
CA LEU A 202 -6.20 -9.69 -8.16
C LEU A 202 -6.31 -11.22 -8.24
N ARG A 203 -5.54 -11.83 -9.15
CA ARG A 203 -5.52 -13.27 -9.38
C ARG A 203 -4.11 -13.83 -9.32
N ARG A 204 -3.98 -15.01 -8.70
CA ARG A 204 -2.72 -15.77 -8.70
C ARG A 204 -2.37 -16.17 -10.13
N SER A 205 -1.09 -16.26 -10.44
CA SER A 205 -0.62 -16.74 -11.74
C SER A 205 0.18 -18.03 -11.56
N ILE A 206 -0.30 -19.12 -12.16
CA ILE A 206 0.42 -20.40 -12.18
C ILE A 206 1.73 -20.23 -12.97
N LEU A 207 1.64 -19.61 -14.15
CA LEU A 207 2.74 -19.55 -15.12
C LEU A 207 3.77 -18.44 -14.87
N ALA A 208 3.50 -17.48 -13.99
CA ALA A 208 4.46 -16.42 -13.63
C ALA A 208 5.03 -16.57 -12.22
N ASP A 209 4.26 -17.19 -11.31
CA ASP A 209 4.59 -17.22 -9.88
C ASP A 209 4.29 -18.57 -9.21
N ALA A 210 4.17 -19.68 -9.97
CA ALA A 210 3.86 -21.01 -9.42
C ALA A 210 2.61 -21.03 -8.52
N ALA A 211 1.59 -20.24 -8.88
CA ALA A 211 0.36 -20.03 -8.10
C ALA A 211 0.55 -19.34 -6.74
N ILE A 212 1.74 -18.82 -6.45
CA ILE A 212 2.00 -17.95 -5.30
C ILE A 212 1.52 -16.54 -5.66
N MET A 213 0.87 -15.87 -4.72
CA MET A 213 0.56 -14.45 -4.88
C MET A 213 1.80 -13.65 -4.47
N THR A 214 2.36 -12.89 -5.42
CA THR A 214 3.49 -11.97 -5.19
C THR A 214 3.02 -10.51 -5.31
N PRO A 215 3.70 -9.55 -4.66
CA PRO A 215 3.40 -8.13 -4.84
C PRO A 215 3.43 -7.69 -6.31
N LYS A 216 4.37 -8.22 -7.10
CA LYS A 216 4.43 -7.96 -8.55
C LYS A 216 3.20 -8.49 -9.29
N GLN A 217 2.75 -9.69 -8.97
CA GLN A 217 1.56 -10.28 -9.58
C GLN A 217 0.28 -9.56 -9.17
N ALA A 218 0.20 -9.04 -7.94
CA ALA A 218 -0.91 -8.20 -7.48
C ALA A 218 -1.01 -6.93 -8.34
N ALA A 219 0.09 -6.18 -8.48
CA ALA A 219 0.13 -4.99 -9.36
C ALA A 219 -0.17 -5.33 -10.83
N LYS A 220 0.44 -6.39 -11.37
CA LYS A 220 0.20 -6.82 -12.75
C LYS A 220 -1.28 -7.15 -13.00
N SER A 221 -1.91 -7.85 -12.07
CA SER A 221 -3.33 -8.23 -12.17
C SER A 221 -4.22 -6.99 -12.14
N LEU A 222 -3.96 -6.06 -11.23
CA LEU A 222 -4.72 -4.81 -11.12
C LEU A 222 -4.59 -3.94 -12.37
N VAL A 223 -3.37 -3.77 -12.91
CA VAL A 223 -3.15 -3.05 -14.17
C VAL A 223 -3.87 -3.74 -15.33
N SER A 224 -3.84 -5.08 -15.39
CA SER A 224 -4.57 -5.82 -16.42
C SER A 224 -6.09 -5.70 -16.26
N TYR A 225 -6.59 -5.56 -15.03
CA TYR A 225 -8.00 -5.36 -14.74
C TYR A 225 -8.43 -3.95 -15.16
N GLY A 226 -7.71 -2.90 -14.75
CA GLY A 226 -8.03 -1.51 -15.13
C GLY A 226 -8.01 -1.25 -16.64
N ARG A 227 -7.19 -1.98 -17.42
CA ARG A 227 -7.25 -1.94 -18.90
C ARG A 227 -8.58 -2.44 -19.48
N LYS A 228 -9.25 -3.36 -18.78
CA LYS A 228 -10.56 -3.91 -19.17
C LYS A 228 -11.72 -3.18 -18.51
N HIS A 229 -11.42 -2.40 -17.47
CA HIS A 229 -12.37 -1.70 -16.62
C HIS A 229 -11.95 -0.24 -16.46
N PRO A 230 -12.07 0.61 -17.50
CA PRO A 230 -11.67 2.02 -17.44
C PRO A 230 -12.41 2.82 -16.35
N GLU A 231 -13.59 2.36 -15.94
CA GLU A 231 -14.44 2.98 -14.91
C GLU A 231 -13.78 3.08 -13.53
N ILE A 232 -12.76 2.26 -13.24
CA ILE A 232 -12.08 2.31 -11.94
C ILE A 232 -11.07 3.48 -11.83
N ASN A 233 -10.83 4.18 -12.94
CA ASN A 233 -9.88 5.29 -13.06
C ASN A 233 -8.51 5.00 -12.41
N LEU A 234 -7.83 3.95 -12.90
CA LEU A 234 -6.58 3.48 -12.29
C LEU A 234 -5.44 4.49 -12.51
N THR A 235 -5.01 5.16 -11.45
CA THR A 235 -3.82 6.04 -11.43
C THR A 235 -2.63 5.35 -10.76
N ARG A 236 -1.42 5.80 -11.11
CA ARG A 236 -0.16 5.14 -10.73
C ARG A 236 0.87 6.16 -10.29
N TRP A 237 1.42 5.96 -9.09
CA TRP A 237 2.43 6.84 -8.50
C TRP A 237 3.65 6.08 -8.01
N ILE A 238 4.76 6.79 -7.86
CA ILE A 238 5.99 6.28 -7.25
C ILE A 238 6.33 7.15 -6.04
N ILE A 239 6.32 6.55 -4.85
CA ILE A 239 6.88 7.16 -3.64
C ILE A 239 8.37 6.79 -3.60
N PRO A 240 9.29 7.78 -3.68
CA PRO A 240 10.71 7.52 -3.69
C PRO A 240 11.19 7.02 -2.33
N GLN A 241 12.26 6.22 -2.35
CA GLN A 241 12.99 5.94 -1.12
C GLN A 241 13.74 7.22 -0.70
N ILE A 242 13.54 7.66 0.54
CA ILE A 242 14.19 8.84 1.13
C ILE A 242 15.72 8.78 0.93
N PRO A 243 16.37 9.88 0.53
CA PRO A 243 17.83 9.94 0.45
C PRO A 243 18.49 9.57 1.78
N GLY A 244 19.63 8.88 1.74
CA GLY A 244 20.25 8.38 2.95
C GLY A 244 21.49 7.55 2.69
N SER A 245 22.23 7.21 3.75
CA SER A 245 23.38 6.29 3.70
C SER A 245 22.97 4.82 3.67
N LYS A 246 21.66 4.53 3.71
CA LYS A 246 21.12 3.18 3.57
C LYS A 246 21.21 2.69 2.11
N PRO A 247 21.50 1.40 1.87
CA PRO A 247 21.48 0.84 0.53
C PRO A 247 20.14 1.06 -0.18
N ARG A 248 20.19 1.36 -1.48
CA ARG A 248 18.98 1.51 -2.30
C ARG A 248 18.27 0.18 -2.48
N SER A 249 16.94 0.21 -2.44
CA SER A 249 16.11 -0.96 -2.75
C SER A 249 16.30 -1.43 -4.19
N LYS A 250 15.89 -2.68 -4.44
CA LYS A 250 16.03 -3.31 -5.77
C LYS A 250 14.64 -3.52 -6.40
N PRO A 251 14.53 -3.53 -7.74
CA PRO A 251 13.25 -3.74 -8.41
C PRO A 251 12.55 -5.03 -7.95
N VAL A 252 11.22 -4.97 -7.86
CA VAL A 252 10.38 -6.12 -7.49
C VAL A 252 10.44 -7.20 -8.58
N ARG A 253 10.59 -8.46 -8.16
CA ARG A 253 10.59 -9.63 -9.05
C ARG A 253 9.49 -10.62 -8.66
N GLY A 254 8.87 -11.26 -9.65
CA GLY A 254 8.04 -12.44 -9.43
C GLY A 254 8.90 -13.68 -9.15
N VAL A 255 8.28 -14.82 -8.84
CA VAL A 255 9.01 -16.05 -8.51
C VAL A 255 9.85 -16.52 -9.70
N PHE A 256 9.25 -16.66 -10.89
CA PHE A 256 9.98 -17.15 -12.06
C PHE A 256 11.04 -16.16 -12.54
N GLU A 257 10.76 -14.85 -12.47
CA GLU A 257 11.78 -13.83 -12.76
C GLU A 257 12.97 -13.94 -11.80
N SER A 258 12.72 -14.27 -10.53
CA SER A 258 13.79 -14.44 -9.53
C SER A 258 14.66 -15.65 -9.84
N LEU A 259 14.05 -16.77 -10.25
CA LEU A 259 14.75 -17.98 -10.67
C LEU A 259 15.63 -17.73 -11.90
N VAL A 260 15.17 -16.91 -12.86
CA VAL A 260 15.92 -16.61 -14.10
C VAL A 260 16.99 -15.53 -13.89
N ARG A 261 16.66 -14.43 -13.20
CA ARG A 261 17.52 -13.23 -13.14
C ARG A 261 18.46 -13.17 -11.94
N SER A 262 18.44 -14.16 -11.06
CA SER A 262 19.31 -14.17 -9.87
C SER A 262 20.29 -15.32 -9.99
N LYS A 263 21.59 -15.03 -10.18
CA LYS A 263 22.64 -16.04 -10.38
C LYS A 263 22.59 -17.17 -9.34
N LYS A 264 22.33 -16.82 -8.08
CA LYS A 264 22.20 -17.77 -6.96
C LYS A 264 21.05 -18.79 -7.06
N TYR A 265 20.03 -18.51 -7.87
CA TYR A 265 18.93 -19.43 -8.13
C TYR A 265 19.08 -20.07 -9.51
N ALA A 266 19.47 -19.28 -10.51
CA ALA A 266 19.67 -19.74 -11.86
C ALA A 266 20.77 -20.81 -11.94
N VAL A 267 21.95 -20.58 -11.33
CA VAL A 267 23.10 -21.50 -11.46
C VAL A 267 22.79 -22.88 -10.87
N PRO A 268 22.31 -23.02 -9.61
CA PRO A 268 21.94 -24.34 -9.11
C PRO A 268 20.80 -24.98 -9.91
N LEU A 269 19.78 -24.22 -10.32
CA LEU A 269 18.66 -24.76 -11.08
C LEU A 269 19.09 -25.28 -12.46
N THR A 270 19.96 -24.55 -13.15
CA THR A 270 20.50 -24.98 -14.45
C THR A 270 21.35 -26.23 -14.33
N VAL A 271 22.20 -26.30 -13.30
CA VAL A 271 23.10 -27.44 -13.07
C VAL A 271 22.33 -28.71 -12.71
N PHE A 272 21.38 -28.62 -11.79
CA PHE A 272 20.67 -29.80 -11.27
C PHE A 272 19.37 -30.12 -12.01
N GLN A 273 18.74 -29.15 -12.68
CA GLN A 273 17.41 -29.27 -13.30
C GLN A 273 17.30 -28.45 -14.62
N PRO A 274 18.05 -28.83 -15.68
CA PRO A 274 18.14 -28.04 -16.92
C PRO A 274 16.80 -27.92 -17.67
N PHE A 275 15.98 -28.98 -17.71
CA PHE A 275 14.67 -28.94 -18.36
C PHE A 275 13.68 -28.00 -17.63
N ALA A 276 13.68 -28.02 -16.30
CA ALA A 276 12.88 -27.10 -15.49
C ALA A 276 13.33 -25.64 -15.73
N THR A 277 14.63 -25.41 -15.85
CA THR A 277 15.19 -24.09 -16.19
C THR A 277 14.66 -23.59 -17.53
N GLY A 278 14.65 -24.44 -18.56
CA GLY A 278 14.10 -24.11 -19.88
C GLY A 278 12.62 -23.70 -19.81
N GLY A 279 11.80 -24.45 -19.07
CA GLY A 279 10.38 -24.12 -18.86
C GLY A 279 10.16 -22.80 -18.11
N VAL A 280 10.91 -22.55 -17.03
CA VAL A 280 10.85 -21.29 -16.28
C VAL A 280 11.29 -20.10 -17.14
N ALA A 281 12.36 -20.26 -17.92
CA ALA A 281 12.87 -19.23 -18.84
C ALA A 281 11.84 -18.89 -19.93
N ALA A 282 11.22 -19.91 -20.55
CA ALA A 282 10.15 -19.70 -21.52
C ALA A 282 8.96 -18.94 -20.91
N GLY A 283 8.48 -19.35 -19.73
CA GLY A 283 7.40 -18.65 -19.01
C GLY A 283 7.73 -17.18 -18.74
N TYR A 284 8.97 -16.87 -18.37
CA TYR A 284 9.43 -15.50 -18.17
C TYR A 284 9.43 -14.68 -19.46
N VAL A 285 9.92 -15.23 -20.59
CA VAL A 285 9.98 -14.52 -21.87
C VAL A 285 8.58 -14.14 -22.36
N PHE A 286 7.63 -15.06 -22.31
CA PHE A 286 6.29 -14.84 -22.87
C PHE A 286 5.39 -13.94 -21.99
N ARG A 287 5.56 -13.94 -20.65
CA ARG A 287 4.63 -13.24 -19.74
C ARG A 287 5.26 -12.47 -18.58
N GLY A 288 6.58 -12.49 -18.41
CA GLY A 288 7.29 -11.98 -17.23
C GLY A 288 7.70 -10.50 -17.24
N ARG A 289 7.44 -9.75 -18.31
CA ARG A 289 7.99 -8.39 -18.52
C ARG A 289 7.19 -7.24 -17.90
N PHE A 290 6.31 -7.51 -16.93
CA PHE A 290 5.62 -6.42 -16.24
C PHE A 290 6.62 -5.55 -15.45
N ASP A 291 6.55 -4.24 -15.61
CA ASP A 291 7.34 -3.28 -14.83
C ASP A 291 6.38 -2.35 -14.06
N PRO A 292 6.36 -2.40 -12.72
CA PRO A 292 5.55 -1.51 -11.89
C PRO A 292 5.82 -0.02 -12.11
N LYS A 293 7.01 0.36 -12.61
CA LYS A 293 7.38 1.76 -12.89
C LYS A 293 6.69 2.33 -14.13
N ARG A 294 6.25 1.47 -15.04
CA ARG A 294 5.76 1.89 -16.34
C ARG A 294 4.50 2.74 -16.17
N ASP A 295 4.51 3.92 -16.76
CA ASP A 295 3.46 4.95 -16.68
C ASP A 295 3.02 5.27 -15.24
N ALA A 296 3.98 5.24 -14.30
CA ALA A 296 3.79 5.72 -12.93
C ALA A 296 4.54 7.04 -12.72
N GLU A 297 3.86 8.02 -12.14
CA GLU A 297 4.42 9.37 -11.93
C GLU A 297 5.19 9.44 -10.59
N PRO A 298 6.43 9.96 -10.58
CA PRO A 298 7.19 10.12 -9.35
C PRO A 298 6.71 11.28 -8.49
N LEU A 299 6.40 10.99 -7.22
CA LEU A 299 6.09 12.00 -6.22
C LEU A 299 7.40 12.57 -5.66
N SER A 300 7.62 13.86 -5.88
CA SER A 300 8.92 14.52 -5.64
C SER A 300 9.25 14.74 -4.17
N SER A 301 8.25 14.79 -3.29
CA SER A 301 8.42 15.08 -1.86
C SER A 301 7.33 14.42 -1.00
N PRO A 302 7.54 14.34 0.34
CA PRO A 302 6.49 13.90 1.26
C PRO A 302 5.20 14.75 1.18
N LEU A 303 5.32 16.05 0.90
CA LEU A 303 4.17 16.92 0.65
C LEU A 303 3.45 16.57 -0.66
N ALA A 304 4.19 16.23 -1.73
CA ALA A 304 3.58 15.75 -2.97
C ALA A 304 2.77 14.45 -2.75
N VAL A 305 3.20 13.58 -1.81
CA VAL A 305 2.42 12.41 -1.39
C VAL A 305 1.10 12.83 -0.74
N ARG A 306 1.11 13.89 0.09
CA ARG A 306 -0.12 14.44 0.65
C ARG A 306 -1.02 14.99 -0.45
N SER A 307 -0.49 15.78 -1.38
CA SER A 307 -1.28 16.38 -2.47
C SER A 307 -1.89 15.31 -3.39
N ALA A 308 -1.15 14.25 -3.71
CA ALA A 308 -1.61 13.21 -4.62
C ALA A 308 -2.72 12.32 -4.05
N PHE A 309 -2.69 12.04 -2.74
CA PHE A 309 -3.66 11.14 -2.10
C PHE A 309 -4.73 11.86 -1.27
N PHE A 310 -4.58 13.18 -1.04
CA PHE A 310 -5.47 13.98 -0.18
C PHE A 310 -5.73 15.39 -0.75
N PRO A 311 -6.23 15.52 -1.99
CA PRO A 311 -6.37 16.83 -2.64
C PRO A 311 -7.35 17.77 -1.90
N SER A 312 -8.39 17.22 -1.27
CA SER A 312 -9.36 18.01 -0.49
C SER A 312 -8.76 18.65 0.78
N LEU A 313 -7.76 18.01 1.41
CA LEU A 313 -7.08 18.53 2.59
C LEU A 313 -5.93 19.49 2.24
N ALA A 314 -5.33 19.36 1.04
CA ALA A 314 -4.32 20.31 0.55
C ALA A 314 -4.91 21.70 0.26
N SER A 315 -6.21 21.75 -0.06
CA SER A 315 -6.94 22.99 -0.35
C SER A 315 -7.24 23.80 0.92
N ALA A 316 -7.41 23.12 2.06
CA ALA A 316 -7.70 23.75 3.35
C ALA A 316 -6.47 24.44 3.96
N ASP A 317 -5.27 23.84 3.88
CA ASP A 317 -4.02 24.46 4.35
C ASP A 317 -3.69 25.76 3.58
N THR A 318 -4.07 25.84 2.30
CA THR A 318 -3.84 27.04 1.48
C THR A 318 -4.78 28.19 1.84
N GLN A 319 -6.00 27.89 2.28
CA GLN A 319 -6.96 28.92 2.70
C GLN A 319 -6.63 29.52 4.07
N ASP A 320 -6.03 28.74 4.96
CA ASP A 320 -5.61 29.22 6.29
C ASP A 320 -4.40 30.17 6.20
N GLN A 321 -3.46 29.90 5.29
CA GLN A 321 -2.31 30.79 5.04
C GLN A 321 -2.65 32.09 4.32
N THR A 322 -3.80 32.18 3.64
CA THR A 322 -4.26 33.44 3.03
C THR A 322 -5.07 34.33 3.98
N ASN A 323 -5.45 33.83 5.15
CA ASN A 323 -6.24 34.58 6.15
C ASN A 323 -5.40 35.18 7.28
N GLU A 324 -4.11 34.85 7.40
CA GLU A 324 -3.16 35.62 8.21
C GLU A 324 -2.50 36.71 7.36
N SER A 325 -3.27 37.75 7.03
CA SER A 325 -2.72 39.06 6.68
C SER A 325 -2.63 39.88 7.98
N PRO A 326 -1.46 40.46 8.33
CA PRO A 326 -1.31 41.19 9.57
C PRO A 326 -2.04 42.54 9.44
N ASN A 327 -3.17 42.66 10.13
CA ASN A 327 -3.70 43.97 10.50
C ASN A 327 -3.10 44.39 11.85
N ASN A 328 -2.30 45.46 11.77
CA ASN A 328 -1.66 46.26 12.83
C ASN A 328 -0.38 45.71 13.45
#